data_AF-A0A518CC49-F1
#
_entry.id   AF-A0A518CC49-F1
#
_cell.length_a   1.000
_cell.length_b   1.000
_cell.length_c   1.000
_cell.angle_alpha   90.00
_cell.angle_beta   90.00
_cell.angle_gamma   90.00
#
_symmetry.space_group_name_H-M   'P 1'
#
loop_
_entity.id
_entity.type
_entity.pdbx_description
1 polymer ?
#
loop_
_entity_poly.entity_id
_entity_poly.type
_entity_poly.pdbx_seq_one_letter_code
_entity_poly.pdbx_strand_id
1 'polypeptide(L)'
;MLSRPNRRTVVFGLLILFTLGMGAVATDQASASYLRGRHYYSGWSYHPRSSYYYSYYYYKPYSSYSGYKHHYCVYYPTRTRYVYYYNPVRRVYWGRYDLKEKGYSLLAEKDRKEKLDDIPEDAFPEPGKMPEIPESEDGERMLPIDPDSLPSTKDPKDAPK
;
A
#
# COMPACT_ATOMS: atom_id res chain seq x y z
N MET A 1 -35.56 -39.12 69.69
CA MET A 1 -34.08 -39.00 69.71
C MET A 1 -33.70 -37.75 68.93
N LEU A 2 -33.07 -36.80 69.61
CA LEU A 2 -32.70 -35.46 69.16
C LEU A 2 -31.48 -35.48 68.21
N SER A 3 -31.48 -34.64 67.19
CA SER A 3 -30.32 -33.83 66.71
C SER A 3 -30.78 -33.03 65.48
N ARG A 4 -30.57 -31.73 65.26
CA ARG A 4 -30.13 -30.52 65.99
C ARG A 4 -30.50 -29.35 65.04
N PRO A 5 -30.93 -28.16 65.51
CA PRO A 5 -31.22 -27.02 64.63
C PRO A 5 -30.09 -25.98 64.54
N ASN A 6 -30.07 -25.30 63.39
CA ASN A 6 -29.58 -23.95 63.04
C ASN A 6 -28.12 -23.53 63.32
N ARG A 7 -27.48 -22.94 62.28
CA ARG A 7 -26.95 -21.56 62.32
C ARG A 7 -26.47 -21.04 60.94
N ARG A 8 -26.99 -19.85 60.62
CA ARG A 8 -26.32 -18.67 60.00
C ARG A 8 -26.24 -18.59 58.46
N THR A 9 -27.22 -17.85 57.93
CA THR A 9 -27.12 -16.72 56.97
C THR A 9 -25.71 -16.30 56.57
N VAL A 10 -25.45 -16.12 55.26
CA VAL A 10 -25.04 -14.86 54.60
C VAL A 10 -25.31 -14.99 53.09
N VAL A 11 -26.01 -14.01 52.53
CA VAL A 11 -26.28 -13.78 51.11
C VAL A 11 -25.13 -12.98 50.49
N PHE A 12 -24.59 -13.43 49.36
CA PHE A 12 -23.84 -12.64 48.35
C PHE A 12 -24.03 -13.41 47.03
N GLY A 13 -24.68 -12.91 45.98
CA GLY A 13 -24.60 -11.58 45.41
C GLY A 13 -23.52 -11.58 44.34
N LEU A 14 -23.79 -12.09 43.13
CA LEU A 14 -22.91 -11.88 41.98
C LEU A 14 -23.75 -11.45 40.76
N LEU A 15 -23.76 -10.14 40.56
CA LEU A 15 -24.30 -9.44 39.40
C LEU A 15 -23.20 -9.49 38.32
N ILE A 16 -23.40 -10.28 37.27
CA ILE A 16 -22.45 -10.34 36.14
C ILE A 16 -22.74 -9.15 35.23
N LEU A 17 -21.94 -8.08 35.35
CA LEU A 17 -21.88 -7.01 34.36
C LEU A 17 -21.14 -7.55 33.12
N PHE A 18 -21.87 -7.76 32.03
CA PHE A 18 -21.29 -7.97 30.70
C PHE A 18 -20.92 -6.60 30.12
N THR A 19 -19.67 -6.16 30.31
CA THR A 19 -19.13 -4.99 29.60
C THR A 19 -18.75 -5.40 28.18
N LEU A 20 -19.59 -5.04 27.20
CA LEU A 20 -19.19 -5.03 25.80
C LEU A 20 -18.08 -3.99 25.62
N GLY A 21 -16.83 -4.46 25.54
CA GLY A 21 -15.71 -3.68 25.03
C GLY A 21 -15.88 -3.50 23.52
N MET A 22 -16.54 -2.41 23.10
CA MET A 22 -16.44 -1.92 21.73
C MET A 22 -15.01 -1.40 21.52
N GLY A 23 -14.15 -2.26 21.00
CA GLY A 23 -12.86 -1.84 20.46
C GLY A 23 -13.10 -0.83 19.35
N ALA A 24 -12.60 0.40 19.54
CA ALA A 24 -12.56 1.39 18.49
C ALA A 24 -11.70 0.83 17.35
N VAL A 25 -12.35 0.38 16.28
CA VAL A 25 -11.66 0.17 15.01
C VAL A 25 -11.26 1.56 14.55
N ALA A 26 -9.97 1.87 14.61
CA ALA A 26 -9.43 3.04 13.93
C ALA A 26 -9.75 2.85 12.44
N THR A 27 -10.80 3.52 11.98
CA THR A 27 -11.00 3.70 10.55
C THR A 27 -9.87 4.61 10.11
N ASP A 28 -8.85 4.04 9.47
CA ASP A 28 -7.95 4.84 8.65
C ASP A 28 -8.84 5.70 7.76
N GLN A 29 -8.75 7.01 7.94
CA GLN A 29 -9.37 7.98 7.06
C GLN A 29 -8.70 7.80 5.70
N ALA A 30 -9.28 6.92 4.89
CA ALA A 30 -9.02 6.88 3.47
C ALA A 30 -9.38 8.27 2.94
N SER A 31 -8.36 9.07 2.65
CA SER A 31 -8.52 10.41 2.10
C SER A 31 -9.29 10.29 0.79
N ALA A 32 -10.53 10.76 0.82
CA ALA A 32 -11.45 10.68 -0.29
C ALA A 32 -11.06 11.66 -1.41
N SER A 33 -10.02 11.33 -2.16
CA SER A 33 -9.67 11.94 -3.45
C SER A 33 -10.36 11.23 -4.63
N TYR A 34 -11.33 10.35 -4.36
CA TYR A 34 -11.96 9.44 -5.32
C TYR A 34 -12.76 10.07 -6.47
N LEU A 35 -12.97 11.40 -6.49
CA LEU A 35 -14.04 11.98 -7.31
C LEU A 35 -13.66 12.82 -8.54
N ARG A 36 -12.40 13.18 -8.86
CA ARG A 36 -12.12 14.03 -10.06
C ARG A 36 -10.76 13.88 -10.77
N GLY A 37 -10.05 12.76 -10.65
CA GLY A 37 -8.75 12.57 -11.33
C GLY A 37 -8.78 11.61 -12.53
N ARG A 38 -7.96 11.83 -13.56
CA ARG A 38 -7.64 10.80 -14.58
C ARG A 38 -6.84 9.64 -14.00
N HIS A 39 -6.14 9.90 -12.89
CA HIS A 39 -5.23 8.99 -12.21
C HIS A 39 -4.85 9.53 -10.83
N TYR A 40 -4.49 8.64 -9.90
CA TYR A 40 -4.04 8.99 -8.55
C TYR A 40 -3.34 7.81 -7.87
N TYR A 41 -2.63 8.07 -6.78
CA TYR A 41 -2.04 7.06 -5.91
C TYR A 41 -2.90 6.88 -4.65
N SER A 42 -3.07 5.65 -4.18
CA SER A 42 -3.67 5.39 -2.87
C SER A 42 -2.68 5.63 -1.74
N GLY A 43 -3.16 5.52 -0.50
CA GLY A 43 -2.28 5.34 0.66
C GLY A 43 -1.40 4.09 0.53
N TRP A 44 -0.34 4.05 1.34
CA TRP A 44 0.59 2.93 1.38
C TRP A 44 0.12 1.84 2.35
N SER A 45 0.37 0.60 1.98
CA SER A 45 0.10 -0.58 2.80
C SER A 45 1.36 -1.44 2.88
N TYR A 46 1.62 -2.06 4.04
CA TYR A 46 2.78 -2.92 4.21
C TYR A 46 2.46 -4.38 3.84
N HIS A 47 3.38 -5.04 3.15
CA HIS A 47 3.30 -6.46 2.84
C HIS A 47 4.30 -7.27 3.67
N PRO A 48 3.88 -7.89 4.79
CA PRO A 48 4.79 -8.41 5.81
C PRO A 48 5.66 -9.57 5.35
N ARG A 49 5.14 -10.44 4.49
CA ARG A 49 5.88 -11.63 4.03
C ARG A 49 7.04 -11.31 3.09
N SER A 50 7.07 -10.11 2.52
CA SER A 50 8.02 -9.70 1.49
C SER A 50 8.69 -8.37 1.81
N SER A 51 8.47 -7.86 3.02
CA SER A 51 9.11 -6.67 3.61
C SER A 51 9.13 -5.44 2.70
N TYR A 52 8.03 -5.15 2.01
CA TYR A 52 7.86 -3.95 1.18
C TYR A 52 6.56 -3.23 1.50
N TYR A 53 6.50 -1.95 1.13
CA TYR A 53 5.25 -1.19 1.09
C TYR A 53 4.74 -1.12 -0.34
N TYR A 54 3.43 -1.07 -0.51
CA TYR A 54 2.80 -0.88 -1.80
C TYR A 54 1.70 0.17 -1.75
N SER A 55 1.51 0.86 -2.87
CA SER A 55 0.39 1.76 -3.14
C SER A 55 -0.24 1.37 -4.47
N TYR A 56 -1.55 1.52 -4.59
CA TYR A 56 -2.25 1.38 -5.85
C TYR A 56 -2.11 2.66 -6.66
N TYR A 57 -1.58 2.56 -7.87
CA TYR A 57 -1.69 3.61 -8.87
C TYR A 57 -2.94 3.36 -9.70
N TYR A 58 -4.01 4.09 -9.42
CA TYR A 58 -5.26 4.04 -10.16
C TYR A 58 -5.21 4.98 -11.37
N TYR A 59 -5.73 4.53 -12.51
CA TYR A 59 -5.78 5.34 -13.73
C TYR A 59 -6.93 4.97 -14.65
N LYS A 60 -7.30 5.94 -15.50
CA LYS A 60 -8.16 5.76 -16.67
C LYS A 60 -7.27 5.81 -17.91
N PRO A 61 -7.34 4.85 -18.84
CA PRO A 61 -6.61 4.92 -20.12
C PRO A 61 -6.96 6.18 -20.92
N TYR A 62 -8.26 6.44 -21.12
CA TYR A 62 -8.78 7.62 -21.84
C TYR A 62 -9.93 8.28 -21.05
N SER A 63 -10.24 9.55 -21.36
CA SER A 63 -11.09 10.41 -20.52
C SER A 63 -12.52 9.89 -20.30
N SER A 64 -13.08 9.20 -21.30
CA SER A 64 -14.40 8.58 -21.26
C SER A 64 -14.42 7.17 -20.66
N TYR A 65 -13.27 6.62 -20.23
CA TYR A 65 -13.20 5.28 -19.64
C TYR A 65 -14.00 5.20 -18.33
N SER A 66 -14.89 4.20 -18.23
CA SER A 66 -15.67 3.94 -17.04
C SER A 66 -14.85 3.17 -15.99
N GLY A 67 -14.77 3.70 -14.77
CA GLY A 67 -14.03 3.06 -13.66
C GLY A 67 -12.53 3.39 -13.68
N TYR A 68 -11.71 2.53 -13.06
CA TYR A 68 -10.25 2.67 -13.01
C TYR A 68 -9.59 1.31 -13.20
N LYS A 69 -8.46 1.31 -13.90
CA LYS A 69 -7.44 0.26 -13.85
C LYS A 69 -6.43 0.59 -12.75
N HIS A 70 -5.61 -0.37 -12.36
CA HIS A 70 -4.53 -0.08 -11.42
C HIS A 70 -3.27 -0.90 -11.70
N HIS A 71 -2.13 -0.28 -11.39
CA HIS A 71 -0.84 -0.93 -11.21
C HIS A 71 -0.38 -0.76 -9.75
N TYR A 72 0.61 -1.52 -9.34
CA TYR A 72 1.23 -1.37 -8.03
C TYR A 72 2.47 -0.46 -8.12
N CYS A 73 2.59 0.43 -7.15
CA CYS A 73 3.85 1.09 -6.79
C CYS A 73 4.40 0.37 -5.58
N VAL A 74 5.67 -0.01 -5.61
CA VAL A 74 6.32 -0.83 -4.59
C VAL A 74 7.54 -0.09 -4.07
N TYR A 75 7.59 0.13 -2.77
CA TYR A 75 8.69 0.78 -2.08
C TYR A 75 9.36 -0.22 -1.13
N TYR A 76 10.65 -0.44 -1.34
CA TYR A 76 11.47 -1.33 -0.51
C TYR A 76 12.28 -0.47 0.48
N PRO A 77 12.10 -0.64 1.81
CA PRO A 77 12.91 0.06 2.81
C PRO A 77 14.41 -0.22 2.72
N THR A 78 14.81 -1.33 2.09
CA THR A 78 16.21 -1.68 1.82
C THR A 78 16.77 -1.01 0.55
N ARG A 79 15.92 -0.42 -0.30
CA ARG A 79 16.27 0.27 -1.55
C ARG A 79 15.57 1.63 -1.62
N THR A 80 15.79 2.47 -0.61
CA THR A 80 15.05 3.72 -0.36
C THR A 80 15.14 4.78 -1.46
N ARG A 81 16.06 4.63 -2.43
CA ARG A 81 16.19 5.54 -3.57
C ARG A 81 15.04 5.41 -4.58
N TYR A 82 14.38 4.26 -4.67
CA TYR A 82 13.50 3.94 -5.79
C TYR A 82 12.10 3.52 -5.36
N VAL A 83 11.10 3.91 -6.17
CA VAL A 83 9.77 3.30 -6.18
C VAL A 83 9.61 2.52 -7.48
N TYR A 84 9.27 1.24 -7.38
CA TYR A 84 9.14 0.34 -8.52
C TYR A 84 7.70 0.21 -8.95
N TYR A 85 7.45 0.13 -10.26
CA TYR A 85 6.11 0.01 -10.80
C TYR A 85 5.90 -1.40 -11.34
N TYR A 86 4.82 -2.04 -10.91
CA TYR A 86 4.49 -3.43 -11.21
C TYR A 86 3.09 -3.56 -11.79
N ASN A 87 2.99 -4.27 -12.92
CA ASN A 87 1.72 -4.57 -13.57
C ASN A 87 1.21 -5.93 -13.04
N PRO A 88 0.07 -5.97 -12.31
CA PRO A 88 -0.43 -7.20 -11.73
C PRO A 88 -1.04 -8.18 -12.72
N VAL A 89 -1.52 -7.68 -13.88
CA VAL A 89 -2.12 -8.52 -14.93
C VAL A 89 -1.02 -9.28 -15.68
N ARG A 90 0.02 -8.56 -16.10
CA ARG A 90 1.18 -9.14 -16.80
C ARG A 90 2.20 -9.77 -15.85
N ARG A 91 2.07 -9.51 -14.55
CA ARG A 91 2.98 -9.95 -13.47
C ARG A 91 4.43 -9.57 -13.74
N VAL A 92 4.67 -8.29 -14.08
CA VAL A 92 6.03 -7.80 -14.36
C VAL A 92 6.24 -6.40 -13.80
N TYR A 93 7.47 -6.14 -13.36
CA TYR A 93 7.96 -4.78 -13.19
C TYR A 93 8.19 -4.15 -14.55
N TRP A 94 7.81 -2.87 -14.68
CA TRP A 94 7.88 -2.17 -15.95
C TRP A 94 8.66 -0.85 -15.87
N GLY A 95 9.07 -0.45 -14.68
CA GLY A 95 9.99 0.67 -14.49
C GLY A 95 10.17 1.03 -13.03
N ARG A 96 10.91 2.11 -12.80
CA ARG A 96 11.11 2.68 -11.47
C ARG A 96 11.17 4.20 -11.53
N TYR A 97 10.79 4.84 -10.44
CA TYR A 97 10.99 6.26 -10.22
C TYR A 97 12.13 6.48 -9.24
N ASP A 98 13.06 7.35 -9.60
CA ASP A 98 14.18 7.79 -8.77
C ASP A 98 13.75 8.95 -7.89
N LEU A 99 13.71 8.72 -6.58
CA LEU A 99 13.29 9.70 -5.60
C LEU A 99 14.33 10.81 -5.39
N LYS A 100 15.59 10.58 -5.76
CA LYS A 100 16.67 11.57 -5.67
C LYS A 100 16.71 12.43 -6.92
N GLU A 101 16.73 11.82 -8.09
CA GLU A 101 16.84 12.51 -9.39
C GLU A 101 15.50 13.00 -9.94
N LYS A 102 14.38 12.57 -9.34
CA LYS A 102 13.02 12.93 -9.74
C LYS A 102 12.71 12.55 -11.19
N GLY A 103 13.21 11.40 -11.62
CA GLY A 103 13.05 10.88 -12.97
C GLY A 103 12.57 9.43 -13.01
N TYR A 104 12.03 9.01 -14.15
CA TYR A 104 11.52 7.66 -14.36
C TYR A 104 12.39 6.88 -15.33
N SER A 105 12.73 5.64 -14.95
CA SER A 105 13.44 4.68 -15.79
C SER A 105 12.46 3.61 -16.27
N LEU A 106 12.04 3.70 -17.55
CA LEU A 106 11.12 2.75 -18.17
C LEU A 106 11.88 1.54 -18.70
N LEU A 107 11.51 0.34 -18.25
CA LEU A 107 12.13 -0.88 -18.73
C LEU A 107 11.67 -1.20 -20.16
N ALA A 108 12.63 -1.60 -21.00
CA ALA A 108 12.34 -2.24 -22.27
C ALA A 108 11.57 -3.54 -22.05
N GLU A 109 10.66 -3.90 -22.97
CA GLU A 109 9.74 -5.02 -22.74
C GLU A 109 10.43 -6.36 -22.46
N LYS A 110 11.57 -6.62 -23.11
CA LYS A 110 12.38 -7.83 -22.94
C LYS A 110 12.95 -7.99 -21.52
N ASP A 111 13.17 -6.88 -20.83
CA ASP A 111 13.81 -6.81 -19.52
C ASP A 111 12.78 -6.75 -18.38
N ARG A 112 11.48 -6.68 -18.70
CA ARG A 112 10.40 -6.73 -17.72
C ARG A 112 10.25 -8.16 -17.18
N LYS A 113 10.50 -8.34 -15.88
CA LYS A 113 10.42 -9.63 -15.20
C LYS A 113 9.45 -9.56 -14.01
N GLU A 114 9.00 -10.74 -13.59
CA GLU A 114 8.14 -10.88 -12.41
C GLU A 114 8.86 -10.49 -11.12
N LYS A 115 10.13 -10.88 -10.98
CA LYS A 115 10.93 -10.56 -9.78
C LYS A 115 11.89 -9.44 -10.11
N LEU A 116 12.02 -8.50 -9.17
CA LEU A 116 12.94 -7.37 -9.32
C LEU A 116 14.41 -7.83 -9.37
N ASP A 117 14.76 -8.89 -8.65
CA ASP A 117 16.13 -9.44 -8.63
C ASP A 117 16.54 -10.12 -9.96
N ASP A 118 15.57 -10.43 -10.81
CA ASP A 118 15.82 -10.97 -12.15
C ASP A 118 16.04 -9.85 -13.19
N ILE A 119 15.93 -8.57 -12.79
CA ILE A 119 16.10 -7.40 -13.65
C ILE A 119 17.48 -6.80 -13.35
N PRO A 120 18.42 -6.82 -14.31
CA PRO A 120 19.75 -6.30 -14.06
C PRO A 120 19.71 -4.77 -13.94
N GLU A 121 20.60 -4.20 -13.13
CA GLU A 121 20.58 -2.76 -12.81
C GLU A 121 20.80 -1.88 -14.06
N ASP A 122 21.57 -2.37 -15.03
CA ASP A 122 21.84 -1.71 -16.32
C ASP A 122 20.65 -1.76 -17.30
N ALA A 123 19.63 -2.60 -17.05
CA ALA A 123 18.40 -2.59 -17.83
C ALA A 123 17.51 -1.38 -17.48
N PHE A 124 17.74 -0.73 -16.34
CA PHE A 124 17.07 0.53 -16.01
C PHE A 124 17.79 1.68 -16.73
N PRO A 125 17.17 2.31 -17.73
CA PRO A 125 17.80 3.44 -18.41
C PRO A 125 17.93 4.65 -17.49
N GLU A 126 18.67 5.66 -17.92
CA GLU A 126 18.79 6.92 -17.19
C GLU A 126 17.41 7.53 -16.86
N PRO A 127 17.22 8.06 -15.64
CA PRO A 127 15.95 8.64 -15.24
C PRO A 127 15.51 9.80 -16.15
N GLY A 128 14.36 9.65 -16.78
CA GLY A 128 13.77 10.63 -17.69
C GLY A 128 12.45 11.19 -17.17
N LYS A 129 11.64 11.70 -18.10
CA LYS A 129 10.27 12.17 -17.81
C LYS A 129 9.38 10.99 -17.41
N MET A 130 8.37 11.25 -16.58
CA MET A 130 7.33 10.26 -16.29
C MET A 130 6.70 9.73 -17.60
N PRO A 131 6.41 8.42 -17.68
CA PRO A 131 5.76 7.85 -18.85
C PRO A 131 4.31 8.34 -18.96
N GLU A 132 3.72 8.09 -20.12
CA GLU A 132 2.28 8.24 -20.32
C GLU A 132 1.49 7.32 -19.39
N ILE A 133 0.24 7.71 -19.08
CA ILE A 133 -0.70 6.83 -18.41
C ILE A 133 -0.77 5.51 -19.22
N PRO A 134 -0.72 4.33 -18.57
CA PRO A 134 -0.75 3.09 -19.32
C PRO A 134 -1.99 3.02 -20.22
N GLU A 135 -1.77 2.63 -21.49
CA GLU A 135 -2.80 2.54 -22.51
C GLU A 135 -3.45 3.89 -22.88
N SER A 136 -2.80 5.01 -22.57
CA SER A 136 -3.31 6.32 -22.95
C SER A 136 -3.32 6.53 -24.47
N GLU A 137 -4.32 7.26 -24.94
CA GLU A 137 -4.47 7.69 -26.34
C GLU A 137 -4.24 9.20 -26.50
N ASP A 138 -4.19 9.95 -25.40
CA ASP A 138 -4.11 11.43 -25.39
C ASP A 138 -2.73 11.97 -24.96
N GLY A 139 -1.78 11.08 -24.67
CA GLY A 139 -0.43 11.44 -24.25
C GLY A 139 -0.32 12.02 -22.84
N GLU A 140 -1.39 11.98 -22.04
CA GLU A 140 -1.35 12.42 -20.64
C GLU A 140 -0.35 11.56 -19.86
N ARG A 141 0.51 12.22 -19.07
CA ARG A 141 1.57 11.57 -18.30
C ARG A 141 1.15 11.25 -16.90
N MET A 142 1.75 10.19 -16.37
CA MET A 142 1.62 9.82 -14.97
C MET A 142 2.15 10.92 -14.04
N LEU A 143 1.46 11.15 -12.92
CA LEU A 143 1.95 12.02 -11.87
C LEU A 143 3.15 11.34 -11.21
N PRO A 144 4.23 12.07 -10.89
CA PRO A 144 5.30 11.52 -10.07
C PRO A 144 4.77 11.15 -8.67
N ILE A 145 5.40 10.17 -8.02
CA ILE A 145 5.08 9.89 -6.62
C ILE A 145 5.58 11.05 -5.73
N ASP A 146 4.75 11.46 -4.78
CA ASP A 146 5.13 12.45 -3.78
C ASP A 146 6.08 11.79 -2.75
N PRO A 147 7.34 12.25 -2.63
CA PRO A 147 8.28 11.72 -1.65
C PRO A 147 7.79 11.84 -0.20
N ASP A 148 7.02 12.88 0.11
CA ASP A 148 6.51 13.11 1.48
C ASP A 148 5.38 12.13 1.83
N SER A 149 4.76 11.50 0.82
CA SER A 149 3.77 10.44 1.01
C SER A 149 4.40 9.08 1.36
N LEU A 150 5.72 8.93 1.23
CA LEU A 150 6.38 7.64 1.44
C LEU A 150 6.31 7.21 2.91
N PRO A 151 6.22 5.90 3.17
CA PRO A 151 6.32 5.36 4.52
C PRO A 151 7.64 5.77 5.17
N SER A 152 7.58 6.30 6.40
CA SER A 152 8.79 6.62 7.17
C SER A 152 9.54 5.33 7.50
N THR A 153 10.79 5.24 7.05
CA THR A 153 11.70 4.14 7.42
C THR A 153 12.61 4.51 8.58
N LYS A 154 12.37 5.65 9.26
CA LYS A 154 13.27 6.21 10.27
C LYS A 154 13.30 5.42 11.58
N ASP A 155 12.31 4.57 11.84
CA ASP A 155 12.29 3.69 13.00
C ASP A 155 12.12 2.22 12.56
N PRO A 156 13.11 1.34 12.80
CA PRO A 156 12.98 -0.12 12.57
C PRO A 156 11.85 -0.79 13.36
N LYS A 157 11.23 -0.07 14.29
CA LYS A 157 10.09 -0.50 15.10
C LYS A 157 8.75 -0.31 14.37
N ASP A 158 8.72 0.57 13.37
CA ASP A 158 7.56 0.84 12.50
C ASP A 158 7.58 -0.03 11.24
N ALA A 159 8.70 -0.75 11.00
CA ALA A 159 8.70 -1.94 10.18
C ALA A 159 8.00 -3.05 10.98
N PRO A 160 6.85 -3.57 10.53
CA PRO A 160 6.15 -4.63 11.27
C PRO A 160 7.05 -5.85 11.45
N LYS A 161 7.14 -6.34 12.69
CA LYS A 161 7.84 -7.57 13.08
C LYS A 161 7.17 -8.81 12.51
#